data_AF-A0AAT9GMU6-F1
#
_entry.id   AF-A0AAT9GMU6-F1
#
_cell.length_a   1.000
_cell.length_b   1.000
_cell.length_c   1.000
_cell.angle_alpha   90.00
_cell.angle_beta   90.00
_cell.angle_gamma   90.00
#
_symmetry.space_group_name_H-M   'P 1'
#
loop_
_entity.id
_entity.type
_entity.pdbx_description
1 polymer ?
#
loop_
_entity_poly.entity_id
_entity_poly.type
_entity_poly.pdbx_seq_one_letter_code
_entity_poly.pdbx_strand_id
1 'polypeptide(L)'
;MSRLPLVISNLHGNYISNIDLEINKISCIVGNSGKDKDEIEELILRKINCRYIRIIPKYRINVPLSVSEVLSLYEKKFGKRNEFILNFLGLDKKRKVTDLTEFEKFKLELSQVAFGKTKLLLVENFMETFEEQLKSQAIKLIIKTANLLDFAVLFFFSNMEFIDVCERVYVIYGGKLLEYSIKSKEFYHPYSMTLKKSILSIGKNNERVEVSYVGEPSLRGCPFHDYCEFVKKDRKLFRICVSLFPPRAIINQNEVFCWLYSPRK
;
A
#
# COMPACT_ATOMS: atom_id res chain seq x y z
N MET A 1 7.62 -12.55 -22.18
CA MET A 1 7.57 -11.10 -22.39
C MET A 1 7.08 -10.45 -21.12
N SER A 2 7.87 -9.60 -20.47
CA SER A 2 7.46 -8.89 -19.25
C SER A 2 6.37 -7.86 -19.56
N ARG A 3 5.29 -7.87 -18.79
CA ARG A 3 4.19 -6.91 -18.88
C ARG A 3 4.70 -5.48 -18.64
N LEU A 4 4.22 -4.52 -19.43
CA LEU A 4 4.49 -3.09 -19.21
C LEU A 4 3.88 -2.64 -17.88
N PRO A 5 4.57 -1.76 -17.12
CA PRO A 5 4.06 -1.24 -15.87
C PRO A 5 2.76 -0.46 -16.09
N LEU A 6 1.85 -0.56 -15.12
CA LEU A 6 0.64 0.25 -15.12
C LEU A 6 1.00 1.62 -14.54
N VAL A 7 1.01 2.65 -15.40
CA VAL A 7 1.34 4.02 -15.00
C VAL A 7 0.05 4.80 -14.75
N ILE A 8 -0.04 5.41 -13.58
CA ILE A 8 -1.13 6.29 -13.17
C ILE A 8 -0.53 7.64 -12.83
N SER A 9 -0.66 8.58 -13.76
CA SER A 9 -0.08 9.91 -13.59
C SER A 9 -1.12 10.92 -13.12
N ASN A 10 -0.62 11.99 -12.50
CA ASN A 10 -1.37 13.16 -12.07
C ASN A 10 -2.56 12.76 -11.18
N LEU A 11 -2.28 12.03 -10.10
CA LEU A 11 -3.21 11.83 -9.01
C LEU A 11 -3.22 13.11 -8.17
N HIS A 12 -4.37 13.79 -8.20
CA HIS A 12 -4.59 15.07 -7.53
C HIS A 12 -6.01 15.05 -6.97
N GLY A 13 -6.15 15.46 -5.71
CA GLY A 13 -7.39 15.45 -4.97
C GLY A 13 -7.42 16.53 -3.90
N ASN A 14 -8.33 16.40 -2.93
CA ASN A 14 -8.48 17.31 -1.81
C ASN A 14 -7.33 17.20 -0.80
N TYR A 15 -6.79 16.00 -0.64
CA TYR A 15 -5.76 15.65 0.34
C TYR A 15 -4.43 15.31 -0.31
N ILE A 16 -4.39 14.93 -1.59
CA ILE A 16 -3.14 14.62 -2.31
C ILE A 16 -2.87 15.57 -3.48
N SER A 17 -1.61 15.74 -3.84
CA SER A 17 -1.26 16.57 -5.00
C SER A 17 -0.06 16.03 -5.80
N ASN A 18 -0.28 15.85 -7.10
CA ASN A 18 0.74 15.52 -8.11
C ASN A 18 1.52 14.25 -7.79
N ILE A 19 0.78 13.16 -7.52
CA ILE A 19 1.38 11.85 -7.30
C ILE A 19 1.33 11.05 -8.60
N ASP A 20 2.49 10.57 -9.03
CA ASP A 20 2.63 9.64 -10.16
C ASP A 20 2.99 8.26 -9.62
N LEU A 21 2.27 7.24 -10.06
CA LEU A 21 2.48 5.85 -9.65
C LEU A 21 2.83 5.00 -10.86
N GLU A 22 3.98 4.36 -10.83
CA GLU A 22 4.32 3.24 -11.70
C GLU A 22 4.12 1.92 -10.92
N ILE A 23 3.06 1.19 -11.25
CA ILE A 23 2.72 -0.07 -10.58
C ILE A 23 3.18 -1.23 -11.46
N ASN A 24 4.12 -2.02 -10.93
CA ASN A 24 4.64 -3.20 -11.60
C ASN A 24 4.78 -4.35 -10.61
N LYS A 25 4.38 -5.56 -11.03
CA LYS A 25 4.31 -6.77 -10.22
C LYS A 25 3.75 -6.49 -8.83
N ILE A 26 4.60 -6.31 -7.82
CA ILE A 26 4.21 -6.00 -6.45
C ILE A 26 4.75 -4.61 -6.08
N SER A 27 3.86 -3.67 -5.80
CA SER A 27 4.19 -2.32 -5.32
C SER A 27 3.43 -2.04 -4.03
N CYS A 28 3.92 -1.13 -3.21
CA CYS A 28 3.19 -0.65 -2.04
C CYS A 28 3.24 0.85 -1.87
N ILE A 29 2.17 1.39 -1.30
CA ILE A 29 2.10 2.71 -0.71
C ILE A 29 2.17 2.54 0.80
N VAL A 30 3.11 3.26 1.42
CA VAL A 30 3.34 3.25 2.86
C VAL A 30 3.18 4.65 3.39
N GLY A 31 2.45 4.80 4.48
CA GLY A 31 2.22 6.07 5.14
C GLY A 31 1.33 5.85 6.35
N ASN A 32 1.27 6.81 7.28
CA ASN A 32 0.39 6.67 8.43
C ASN A 32 -1.08 6.52 7.96
N SER A 33 -1.95 5.95 8.80
CA SER A 33 -3.38 5.92 8.49
C SER A 33 -3.91 7.35 8.34
N GLY A 34 -4.65 7.61 7.25
CA GLY A 34 -5.03 8.96 6.88
C GLY A 34 -5.78 9.03 5.56
N LYS A 35 -6.41 10.18 5.33
CA LYS A 35 -7.27 10.44 4.16
C LYS A 35 -6.52 10.45 2.82
N ASP A 36 -5.19 10.55 2.85
CA ASP A 36 -4.36 10.58 1.65
C ASP A 36 -4.31 9.22 0.94
N LYS A 37 -4.10 8.12 1.67
CA LYS A 37 -4.14 6.77 1.09
C LYS A 37 -5.52 6.40 0.56
N ASP A 38 -6.58 6.71 1.32
CA ASP A 38 -7.96 6.48 0.92
C ASP A 38 -8.30 7.25 -0.37
N GLU A 39 -7.88 8.52 -0.47
CA GLU A 39 -8.10 9.32 -1.67
C GLU A 39 -7.28 8.82 -2.88
N ILE A 40 -6.05 8.35 -2.68
CA ILE A 40 -5.27 7.72 -3.75
C ILE A 40 -6.02 6.51 -4.30
N GLU A 41 -6.53 5.66 -3.42
CA GLU A 41 -7.31 4.49 -3.82
C GLU A 41 -8.53 4.89 -4.65
N GLU A 42 -9.34 5.85 -4.17
CA GLU A 42 -10.49 6.37 -4.90
C GLU A 42 -10.11 6.91 -6.29
N LEU A 43 -9.03 7.68 -6.39
CA LEU A 43 -8.57 8.25 -7.65
C LEU A 43 -8.07 7.17 -8.61
N ILE A 44 -7.42 6.11 -8.11
CA ILE A 44 -7.04 4.93 -8.91
C ILE A 44 -8.30 4.25 -9.45
N LEU A 45 -9.32 4.05 -8.62
CA LEU A 45 -10.59 3.42 -9.02
C LEU A 45 -11.36 4.24 -10.08
N ARG A 46 -11.20 5.57 -10.07
CA ARG A 46 -11.77 6.45 -11.10
C ARG A 46 -11.00 6.41 -12.43
N LYS A 47 -9.68 6.22 -12.37
CA LYS A 47 -8.81 6.20 -13.57
C LYS A 47 -8.74 4.84 -14.27
N ILE A 48 -8.99 3.75 -13.54
CA ILE A 48 -8.93 2.38 -14.08
C ILE A 48 -10.34 1.81 -14.22
N ASN A 49 -10.63 1.22 -15.38
CA ASN A 49 -11.90 0.55 -15.61
C ASN A 49 -12.13 -0.56 -14.57
N CYS A 50 -13.28 -0.49 -13.89
CA CYS A 50 -13.65 -1.36 -12.78
C CYS A 50 -13.69 -2.86 -13.14
N ARG A 51 -13.81 -3.21 -14.43
CA ARG A 51 -13.71 -4.61 -14.88
C ARG A 51 -12.31 -5.21 -14.76
N TYR A 52 -11.26 -4.39 -14.71
CA TYR A 52 -9.87 -4.84 -14.66
C TYR A 52 -9.21 -4.66 -13.29
N ILE A 53 -9.90 -4.04 -12.32
CA ILE A 53 -9.40 -3.84 -10.97
C ILE A 53 -10.18 -4.69 -9.98
N ARG A 54 -9.47 -5.19 -8.96
CA ARG A 54 -10.01 -6.00 -7.86
C ARG A 54 -9.56 -5.37 -6.56
N ILE A 55 -10.31 -5.56 -5.48
CA ILE A 55 -10.03 -4.92 -4.19
C ILE A 55 -10.19 -5.95 -3.08
N ILE A 56 -9.12 -6.18 -2.30
CA ILE A 56 -9.26 -6.82 -0.99
C ILE A 56 -9.49 -5.69 0.02
N PRO A 57 -10.71 -5.57 0.57
CA PRO A 57 -11.08 -4.46 1.43
C PRO A 57 -10.40 -4.55 2.80
N LYS A 58 -10.36 -3.45 3.55
CA LYS A 58 -9.86 -3.44 4.93
C LYS A 58 -10.63 -4.42 5.82
N TYR A 59 -11.95 -4.39 5.78
CA TYR A 59 -12.83 -5.21 6.61
C TYR A 59 -13.34 -6.45 5.87
N ARG A 60 -13.44 -7.57 6.60
CA ARG A 60 -13.86 -8.84 6.02
C ARG A 60 -15.33 -8.87 5.63
N ILE A 61 -15.62 -9.48 4.49
CA ILE A 61 -16.98 -9.77 4.03
C ILE A 61 -17.76 -10.57 5.08
N ASN A 62 -18.94 -10.07 5.43
CA ASN A 62 -19.85 -10.75 6.36
C ASN A 62 -21.30 -10.55 5.91
N VAL A 63 -21.74 -11.38 4.97
CA VAL A 63 -23.07 -11.30 4.35
C VAL A 63 -23.83 -12.61 4.56
N PRO A 64 -25.18 -12.61 4.61
CA PRO A 64 -25.98 -13.81 4.80
C PRO A 64 -26.15 -14.65 3.52
N LEU A 65 -25.09 -14.74 2.70
CA LEU A 65 -25.07 -15.50 1.45
C LEU A 65 -24.18 -16.74 1.60
N SER A 66 -24.38 -17.73 0.75
CA SER A 66 -23.43 -18.81 0.51
C SER A 66 -22.23 -18.34 -0.31
N VAL A 67 -21.13 -19.09 -0.22
CA VAL A 67 -19.95 -18.88 -1.08
C VAL A 67 -20.36 -18.93 -2.56
N SER A 68 -21.19 -19.89 -2.97
CA SER A 68 -21.63 -20.03 -4.36
C SER A 68 -22.39 -18.82 -4.89
N GLU A 69 -23.19 -18.17 -4.05
CA GLU A 69 -23.93 -16.95 -4.41
C GLU A 69 -22.97 -15.77 -4.59
N VAL A 70 -22.00 -15.59 -3.70
CA VAL A 70 -20.97 -14.55 -3.84
C VAL A 70 -20.14 -14.75 -5.11
N LEU A 71 -19.70 -15.98 -5.39
CA LEU A 71 -18.99 -16.30 -6.63
C LEU A 71 -19.83 -15.99 -7.88
N SER A 72 -21.14 -16.23 -7.83
CA SER A 72 -22.06 -15.90 -8.92
C SER A 72 -22.19 -14.37 -9.12
N LEU A 73 -22.13 -13.58 -8.04
CA LEU A 73 -22.09 -12.12 -8.14
C LEU A 73 -20.78 -11.63 -8.78
N TYR A 74 -19.64 -12.24 -8.44
CA TYR A 74 -18.37 -11.95 -9.10
C TYR A 74 -18.39 -12.32 -10.59
N GLU A 75 -18.99 -13.44 -10.96
CA GLU A 75 -19.14 -13.84 -12.36
C GLU A 75 -19.99 -12.84 -13.16
N LYS A 76 -21.11 -12.38 -12.59
CA LYS A 76 -21.95 -11.33 -13.20
C LYS A 76 -21.19 -10.01 -13.38
N LYS A 77 -20.37 -9.61 -12.40
CA LYS A 77 -19.64 -8.33 -12.40
C LYS A 77 -18.42 -8.34 -13.32
N PHE A 78 -17.65 -9.41 -13.28
CA PHE A 78 -16.30 -9.47 -13.85
C PHE A 78 -16.18 -10.38 -15.08
N GLY A 79 -17.14 -11.27 -15.29
CA GLY A 79 -17.17 -12.22 -16.42
C GLY A 79 -16.80 -13.64 -16.01
N LYS A 80 -16.48 -14.47 -17.02
CA LYS A 80 -16.29 -15.92 -16.87
C LYS A 80 -15.31 -16.28 -15.74
N ARG A 81 -15.69 -17.30 -14.97
CA ARG A 81 -14.87 -17.86 -13.89
C ARG A 81 -13.73 -18.76 -14.39
N ASN A 82 -12.64 -18.79 -13.64
CA ASN A 82 -11.52 -19.72 -13.80
C ASN A 82 -11.55 -20.77 -12.67
N GLU A 83 -12.07 -21.96 -12.96
CA GLU A 83 -12.23 -23.03 -11.96
C GLU A 83 -10.89 -23.54 -11.39
N PHE A 84 -9.80 -23.47 -12.16
CA PHE A 84 -8.48 -23.86 -11.65
C PHE A 84 -8.07 -23.00 -10.45
N ILE A 85 -8.30 -21.68 -10.53
CA ILE A 85 -7.97 -20.76 -9.44
C ILE A 85 -8.93 -20.93 -8.25
N LEU A 86 -10.22 -21.15 -8.52
CA LEU A 86 -11.19 -21.40 -7.45
C LEU A 86 -10.85 -22.67 -6.67
N ASN A 87 -10.44 -23.74 -7.36
CA ASN A 87 -9.98 -24.98 -6.75
C ASN A 87 -8.67 -24.78 -5.97
N PHE A 88 -7.73 -23.98 -6.50
CA PHE A 88 -6.49 -23.62 -5.81
C PHE A 88 -6.76 -22.89 -4.47
N LEU A 89 -7.78 -22.03 -4.41
CA LEU A 89 -8.14 -21.32 -3.18
C LEU A 89 -8.83 -22.26 -2.15
N GLY A 90 -9.50 -23.31 -2.62
CA GLY A 90 -10.04 -24.38 -1.78
C GLY A 90 -11.19 -23.92 -0.87
N LEU A 91 -12.18 -23.25 -1.45
CA LEU A 91 -13.38 -22.79 -0.75
C LEU A 91 -14.54 -23.79 -0.90
N ASP A 92 -15.20 -24.15 0.20
CA ASP A 92 -16.46 -24.89 0.13
C ASP A 92 -17.60 -23.98 -0.34
N LYS A 93 -18.06 -24.23 -1.57
CA LYS A 93 -19.09 -23.45 -2.26
C LYS A 93 -20.45 -23.47 -1.52
N LYS A 94 -20.72 -24.48 -0.68
CA LYS A 94 -22.02 -24.65 0.02
C LYS A 94 -22.10 -23.91 1.35
N ARG A 95 -20.96 -23.58 1.98
CA ARG A 95 -20.95 -22.89 3.29
C ARG A 95 -21.49 -21.48 3.18
N LYS A 96 -22.12 -20.99 4.26
CA LYS A 96 -22.48 -19.58 4.41
C LYS A 96 -21.23 -18.76 4.73
N VAL A 97 -21.19 -17.54 4.21
CA VAL A 97 -20.07 -16.61 4.45
C VAL A 97 -19.96 -16.25 5.93
N THR A 98 -21.07 -16.19 6.67
CA THR A 98 -21.10 -15.97 8.12
C THR A 98 -20.33 -17.03 8.91
N ASP A 99 -20.26 -18.25 8.39
CA ASP A 99 -19.69 -19.40 9.08
C ASP A 99 -18.20 -19.56 8.76
N LEU A 100 -17.68 -18.82 7.78
CA LEU A 100 -16.28 -18.88 7.36
C LEU A 100 -15.36 -18.26 8.41
N THR A 101 -14.19 -18.89 8.58
CA THR A 101 -13.06 -18.31 9.32
C THR A 101 -12.56 -17.02 8.66
N GLU A 102 -11.79 -16.21 9.38
CA GLU A 102 -11.19 -14.99 8.83
C GLU A 102 -10.38 -15.25 7.55
N PHE A 103 -9.57 -16.32 7.56
CA PHE A 103 -8.76 -16.71 6.40
C PHE A 103 -9.60 -17.20 5.21
N GLU A 104 -10.69 -17.91 5.47
CA GLU A 104 -11.63 -18.33 4.42
C GLU A 104 -12.38 -17.15 3.81
N LYS A 105 -12.78 -16.16 4.61
CA LYS A 105 -13.35 -14.90 4.12
C LYS A 105 -12.35 -14.14 3.24
N PHE A 106 -11.09 -14.08 3.67
CA PHE A 106 -10.02 -13.51 2.86
C PHE A 106 -9.82 -14.27 1.53
N LYS A 107 -9.82 -15.60 1.54
CA LYS A 107 -9.75 -16.41 0.31
C LYS A 107 -10.94 -16.14 -0.62
N LEU A 108 -12.14 -15.97 -0.06
CA LEU A 108 -13.34 -15.58 -0.83
C LEU A 108 -13.17 -14.21 -1.46
N GLU A 109 -12.67 -13.22 -0.74
CA GLU A 109 -12.37 -11.89 -1.29
C GLU A 109 -11.30 -11.96 -2.38
N LEU A 110 -10.23 -12.73 -2.18
CA LEU A 110 -9.20 -12.94 -3.21
C LEU A 110 -9.77 -13.65 -4.44
N SER A 111 -10.78 -14.52 -4.30
CA SER A 111 -11.36 -15.29 -5.41
C SER A 111 -11.89 -14.44 -6.56
N GLN A 112 -12.22 -13.17 -6.33
CA GLN A 112 -12.62 -12.22 -7.37
C GLN A 112 -11.60 -12.13 -8.53
N VAL A 113 -10.32 -12.41 -8.28
CA VAL A 113 -9.27 -12.39 -9.31
C VAL A 113 -9.40 -13.54 -10.32
N ALA A 114 -10.13 -14.60 -9.95
CA ALA A 114 -10.43 -15.74 -10.79
C ALA A 114 -11.49 -15.45 -11.86
N PHE A 115 -12.10 -14.25 -11.87
CA PHE A 115 -13.17 -13.89 -12.79
C PHE A 115 -12.72 -12.84 -13.79
N GLY A 116 -12.93 -13.12 -15.07
CA GLY A 116 -12.53 -12.23 -16.17
C GLY A 116 -11.03 -11.95 -16.19
N LYS A 117 -10.65 -10.79 -16.75
CA LYS A 117 -9.25 -10.34 -16.80
C LYS A 117 -8.96 -9.39 -15.64
N THR A 118 -8.06 -9.78 -14.74
CA THR A 118 -7.54 -8.90 -13.69
C THR A 118 -6.26 -8.23 -14.17
N LYS A 119 -6.17 -6.90 -14.05
CA LYS A 119 -4.96 -6.14 -14.34
C LYS A 119 -4.25 -5.68 -13.07
N LEU A 120 -5.02 -5.28 -12.06
CA LEU A 120 -4.54 -4.73 -10.80
C LEU A 120 -5.40 -5.25 -9.64
N LEU A 121 -4.76 -5.67 -8.56
CA LEU A 121 -5.38 -5.95 -7.27
C LEU A 121 -4.94 -4.85 -6.29
N LEU A 122 -5.89 -4.07 -5.80
CA LEU A 122 -5.69 -3.18 -4.66
C LEU A 122 -5.89 -3.99 -3.39
N VAL A 123 -4.97 -3.83 -2.46
CA VAL A 123 -5.04 -4.50 -1.17
C VAL A 123 -5.03 -3.41 -0.11
N GLU A 124 -6.23 -3.05 0.33
CA GLU A 124 -6.43 -2.09 1.41
C GLU A 124 -5.81 -2.63 2.68
N ASN A 125 -5.61 -1.76 3.67
CA ASN A 125 -4.83 -2.00 4.89
C ASN A 125 -5.47 -3.02 5.86
N PHE A 126 -5.92 -4.16 5.35
CA PHE A 126 -6.50 -5.27 6.08
C PHE A 126 -5.52 -5.85 7.11
N MET A 127 -4.22 -5.61 6.93
CA MET A 127 -3.17 -6.00 7.87
C MET A 127 -3.35 -5.37 9.25
N GLU A 128 -4.08 -4.26 9.39
CA GLU A 128 -4.39 -3.70 10.72
C GLU A 128 -5.44 -4.52 11.48
N THR A 129 -6.34 -5.17 10.77
CA THR A 129 -7.49 -5.86 11.35
C THR A 129 -7.36 -7.39 11.29
N PHE A 130 -6.38 -7.91 10.55
CA PHE A 130 -6.16 -9.33 10.33
C PHE A 130 -5.30 -9.95 11.43
N GLU A 131 -5.59 -11.20 11.79
CA GLU A 131 -4.82 -11.91 12.79
C GLU A 131 -3.33 -12.00 12.43
N GLU A 132 -2.46 -11.67 13.38
CA GLU A 132 -1.01 -11.54 13.21
C GLU A 132 -0.37 -12.79 12.56
N GLN A 133 -0.79 -13.98 13.01
CA GLN A 133 -0.26 -15.26 12.52
C GLN A 133 -0.69 -15.57 11.06
N LEU A 134 -1.78 -14.95 10.57
CA LEU A 134 -2.32 -15.18 9.24
C LEU A 134 -1.82 -14.18 8.20
N LYS A 135 -1.33 -13.01 8.61
CA LYS A 135 -0.81 -11.94 7.73
C LYS A 135 0.19 -12.43 6.69
N SER A 136 1.22 -13.14 7.15
CA SER A 136 2.26 -13.70 6.26
C SER A 136 1.70 -14.73 5.29
N GLN A 137 0.70 -15.52 5.71
CA GLN A 137 0.06 -16.51 4.86
C GLN A 137 -0.79 -15.84 3.77
N ALA A 138 -1.52 -14.78 4.12
CA ALA A 138 -2.34 -13.98 3.22
C ALA A 138 -1.49 -13.31 2.14
N ILE A 139 -0.39 -12.64 2.51
CA ILE A 139 0.54 -12.02 1.55
C ILE A 139 1.12 -13.07 0.60
N LYS A 140 1.60 -14.21 1.12
CA LYS A 140 2.13 -15.29 0.28
C LYS A 140 1.08 -15.80 -0.71
N LEU A 141 -0.19 -15.92 -0.29
CA LEU A 141 -1.27 -16.35 -1.16
C LEU A 141 -1.58 -15.32 -2.26
N ILE A 142 -1.61 -14.02 -1.92
CA ILE A 142 -1.77 -12.94 -2.90
C ILE A 142 -0.67 -12.99 -3.96
N ILE A 143 0.60 -13.03 -3.53
CA ILE A 143 1.75 -13.03 -4.44
C ILE A 143 1.74 -14.26 -5.34
N LYS A 144 1.48 -15.45 -4.79
CA LYS A 144 1.34 -16.68 -5.59
C LYS A 144 0.24 -16.53 -6.63
N THR A 145 -0.91 -16.00 -6.24
CA THR A 145 -2.06 -15.82 -7.15
C THR A 145 -1.77 -14.76 -8.23
N ALA A 146 -1.09 -13.66 -7.86
CA ALA A 146 -0.65 -12.62 -8.76
C ALA A 146 0.33 -13.16 -9.81
N ASN A 147 1.29 -14.00 -9.40
CA ASN A 147 2.22 -14.65 -10.31
C ASN A 147 1.54 -15.67 -11.22
N LEU A 148 0.58 -16.45 -10.71
CA LEU A 148 -0.17 -17.44 -11.51
C LEU A 148 -1.06 -16.79 -12.59
N LEU A 149 -1.60 -15.60 -12.31
CA LEU A 149 -2.54 -14.90 -13.19
C LEU A 149 -1.95 -13.66 -13.88
N ASP A 150 -0.67 -13.39 -13.66
CA ASP A 150 0.09 -12.25 -14.20
C ASP A 150 -0.61 -10.88 -14.02
N PHE A 151 -1.06 -10.58 -12.79
CA PHE A 151 -1.61 -9.26 -12.43
C PHE A 151 -0.71 -8.50 -11.45
N ALA A 152 -0.81 -7.16 -11.48
CA ALA A 152 -0.09 -6.32 -10.54
C ALA A 152 -0.83 -6.18 -9.21
N VAL A 153 -0.11 -5.99 -8.11
CA VAL A 153 -0.64 -5.77 -6.77
C VAL A 153 -0.15 -4.42 -6.26
N LEU A 154 -1.07 -3.62 -5.72
CA LEU A 154 -0.75 -2.43 -4.95
C LEU A 154 -1.24 -2.62 -3.52
N PHE A 155 -0.30 -2.73 -2.58
CA PHE A 155 -0.60 -2.77 -1.15
C PHE A 155 -0.66 -1.37 -0.56
N PHE A 156 -1.62 -1.13 0.34
CA PHE A 156 -1.68 0.06 1.17
C PHE A 156 -1.33 -0.31 2.61
N PHE A 157 -0.10 -0.03 3.03
CA PHE A 157 0.38 -0.35 4.37
C PHE A 157 0.42 0.90 5.27
N SER A 158 0.17 0.71 6.56
CA SER A 158 0.41 1.76 7.57
C SER A 158 1.83 1.78 8.12
N ASN A 159 2.59 0.70 7.92
CA ASN A 159 3.96 0.56 8.39
C ASN A 159 4.84 -0.10 7.30
N MET A 160 6.13 -0.22 7.59
CA MET A 160 7.13 -0.85 6.73
C MET A 160 7.31 -2.38 6.97
N GLU A 161 6.41 -3.06 7.67
CA GLU A 161 6.65 -4.44 8.16
C GLU A 161 6.78 -5.46 7.02
N PHE A 162 5.96 -5.31 5.98
CA PHE A 162 5.88 -6.25 4.86
C PHE A 162 6.40 -5.67 3.54
N ILE A 163 7.18 -4.59 3.57
CA ILE A 163 7.69 -3.95 2.34
C ILE A 163 8.65 -4.86 1.56
N ASP A 164 9.21 -5.86 2.22
CA ASP A 164 10.20 -6.78 1.67
C ASP A 164 9.70 -7.60 0.49
N VAL A 165 8.37 -7.72 0.34
CA VAL A 165 7.75 -8.39 -0.79
C VAL A 165 7.51 -7.47 -1.99
N CYS A 166 7.73 -6.16 -1.82
CA CYS A 166 7.44 -5.14 -2.82
C CYS A 166 8.69 -4.77 -3.61
N GLU A 167 8.55 -4.66 -4.93
CA GLU A 167 9.62 -4.17 -5.79
C GLU A 167 9.72 -2.64 -5.79
N ARG A 168 8.60 -1.96 -5.52
CA ARG A 168 8.46 -0.51 -5.50
C ARG A 168 7.75 -0.07 -4.24
N VAL A 169 8.32 0.91 -3.55
CA VAL A 169 7.78 1.45 -2.29
C VAL A 169 7.58 2.96 -2.46
N TYR A 170 6.34 3.43 -2.30
CA TYR A 170 5.98 4.84 -2.30
C TYR A 170 5.67 5.26 -0.87
N VAL A 171 6.46 6.17 -0.30
CA VAL A 171 6.27 6.70 1.05
C VAL A 171 5.52 8.02 0.96
N ILE A 172 4.32 8.05 1.52
CA ILE A 172 3.39 9.18 1.44
C ILE A 172 3.08 9.68 2.85
N TYR A 173 3.05 11.00 3.01
CA TYR A 173 2.61 11.64 4.24
C TYR A 173 2.16 13.07 3.95
N GLY A 174 1.03 13.48 4.54
CA GLY A 174 0.46 14.80 4.31
C GLY A 174 0.14 15.07 2.85
N GLY A 175 -0.29 14.03 2.12
CA GLY A 175 -0.69 14.19 0.72
C GLY A 175 0.44 14.34 -0.28
N LYS A 176 1.68 14.14 0.16
CA LYS A 176 2.89 14.29 -0.66
C LYS A 176 3.66 12.98 -0.71
N LEU A 177 4.20 12.68 -1.89
CA LEU A 177 5.25 11.66 -2.02
C LEU A 177 6.54 12.20 -1.39
N LEU A 178 7.02 11.55 -0.34
CA LEU A 178 8.25 11.94 0.35
C LEU A 178 9.46 11.13 -0.11
N GLU A 179 9.23 9.87 -0.48
CA GLU A 179 10.27 8.99 -0.99
C GLU A 179 9.67 7.91 -1.89
N TYR A 180 10.38 7.60 -2.97
CA TYR A 180 10.10 6.46 -3.84
C TYR A 180 11.37 5.62 -3.97
N SER A 181 11.24 4.31 -3.74
CA SER A 181 12.34 3.36 -3.81
C SER A 181 12.01 2.20 -4.76
N ILE A 182 13.03 1.75 -5.51
CA ILE A 182 12.98 0.57 -6.37
C ILE A 182 13.98 -0.45 -5.83
N LYS A 183 13.50 -1.63 -5.40
CA LYS A 183 14.30 -2.76 -4.87
C LYS A 183 15.22 -2.45 -3.68
N SER A 184 15.47 -1.18 -3.37
CA SER A 184 16.28 -0.72 -2.26
C SER A 184 15.44 -0.71 -1.00
N LYS A 185 15.96 -1.37 0.04
CA LYS A 185 15.39 -1.33 1.39
C LYS A 185 16.03 -0.25 2.25
N GLU A 186 16.91 0.56 1.65
CA GLU A 186 17.50 1.72 2.29
C GLU A 186 16.62 2.93 2.04
N PHE A 187 16.32 3.67 3.11
CA PHE A 187 15.45 4.84 3.07
C PHE A 187 16.20 6.07 3.55
N TYR A 188 15.95 7.19 2.89
CA TYR A 188 16.72 8.43 3.06
C TYR A 188 15.89 9.56 3.67
N HIS A 189 14.57 9.59 3.42
CA HIS A 189 13.73 10.62 4.01
C HIS A 189 13.57 10.34 5.52
N PRO A 190 13.71 11.36 6.41
CA PRO A 190 13.59 11.17 7.85
C PRO A 190 12.30 10.45 8.28
N TYR A 191 11.17 10.76 7.64
CA TYR A 191 9.90 10.03 7.85
C TYR A 191 10.00 8.53 7.55
N SER A 192 10.51 8.15 6.37
CA SER A 192 10.70 6.76 5.97
C SER A 192 11.59 6.01 6.95
N MET A 193 12.67 6.65 7.41
CA MET A 193 13.55 6.11 8.44
C MET A 193 12.81 5.89 9.77
N THR A 194 11.99 6.85 10.20
CA THR A 194 11.16 6.73 11.40
C THR A 194 10.20 5.54 11.30
N LEU A 195 9.47 5.40 10.18
CA LEU A 195 8.56 4.27 9.96
C LEU A 195 9.29 2.91 10.03
N LYS A 196 10.49 2.82 9.46
CA LYS A 196 11.30 1.60 9.50
C LYS A 196 11.82 1.28 10.92
N LYS A 197 12.28 2.30 11.65
CA LYS A 197 12.74 2.14 13.04
C LYS A 197 11.63 1.63 13.97
N SER A 198 10.41 2.14 13.80
CA SER A 198 9.26 1.76 14.66
C SER A 198 8.94 0.26 14.64
N ILE A 199 9.21 -0.46 13.55
CA ILE A 199 9.03 -1.92 13.49
C ILE A 199 10.10 -2.66 14.27
N LEU A 200 11.37 -2.24 14.13
CA LEU A 200 12.49 -2.90 14.79
C LEU A 200 12.35 -2.85 16.32
N SER A 201 11.71 -1.81 16.85
CA SER A 201 11.43 -1.65 18.28
C SER A 201 10.45 -2.68 18.85
N ILE A 202 9.53 -3.23 18.05
CA ILE A 202 8.51 -4.19 18.51
C ILE A 202 9.13 -5.57 18.78
N GLY A 203 10.25 -5.90 18.11
CA GLY A 203 10.90 -7.21 18.20
C GLY A 203 12.03 -7.35 19.24
N LYS A 204 12.46 -6.26 19.91
CA LYS A 204 13.59 -6.29 20.85
C LYS A 204 13.18 -5.82 22.25
N ASN A 205 13.21 -6.74 23.21
CA ASN A 205 12.82 -6.48 24.60
C ASN A 205 13.77 -5.61 25.45
N ASN A 206 14.82 -4.96 24.91
CA ASN A 206 15.82 -4.28 25.77
C ASN A 206 16.53 -3.04 25.20
N GLU A 207 16.15 -2.51 24.04
CA GLU A 207 16.64 -1.20 23.58
C GLU A 207 15.51 -0.18 23.79
N ARG A 208 15.70 0.81 24.66
CA ARG A 208 14.77 1.96 24.79
C ARG A 208 14.84 2.76 23.49
N VAL A 209 14.13 2.31 22.46
CA VAL A 209 13.96 3.10 21.25
C VAL A 209 12.91 4.16 21.56
N GLU A 210 13.29 5.44 21.47
CA GLU A 210 12.33 6.54 21.51
C GLU A 210 11.30 6.32 20.40
N VAL A 211 10.09 5.91 20.79
CA VAL A 211 8.93 5.91 19.89
C VAL A 211 8.67 7.38 19.55
N SER A 212 9.18 7.80 18.41
CA SER A 212 8.89 9.13 17.88
C SER A 212 7.42 9.16 17.49
N TYR A 213 6.58 9.76 18.33
CA TYR A 213 5.19 10.02 17.99
C TYR A 213 5.14 10.86 16.70
N VAL A 214 4.48 10.33 15.68
CA VAL A 214 4.18 11.05 14.43
C VAL A 214 2.68 11.32 14.41
N GLY A 215 2.32 12.59 14.53
CA GLY A 215 0.93 13.05 14.52
C GLY A 215 0.49 13.55 13.16
N GLU A 216 -0.34 14.59 13.16
CA GLU A 216 -0.85 15.22 11.94
C GLU A 216 0.25 15.93 11.14
N PRO A 217 0.21 15.87 9.80
CA PRO A 217 1.19 16.53 8.94
C PRO A 217 1.05 18.04 8.98
N SER A 218 2.19 18.75 8.87
CA SER A 218 2.21 20.20 8.73
C SER A 218 1.60 20.61 7.37
N LEU A 219 0.76 21.66 7.36
CA LEU A 219 0.06 22.12 6.15
C LEU A 219 0.93 22.93 5.17
N ARG A 220 2.13 23.34 5.58
CA ARG A 220 3.06 24.14 4.79
C ARG A 220 4.43 23.48 4.74
N GLY A 221 5.15 23.72 3.65
CA GLY A 221 6.49 23.20 3.46
C GLY A 221 6.54 21.67 3.36
N CYS A 222 7.50 21.05 4.04
CA CYS A 222 7.61 19.60 4.21
C CYS A 222 6.62 19.13 5.28
N PRO A 223 5.69 18.21 4.99
CA PRO A 223 4.65 17.81 5.94
C PRO A 223 5.18 17.14 7.21
N PHE A 224 6.43 16.67 7.21
CA PHE A 224 7.08 16.00 8.34
C PHE A 224 7.99 16.91 9.19
N HIS A 225 8.06 18.22 8.91
CA HIS A 225 9.08 19.08 9.51
C HIS A 225 8.99 19.16 11.05
N ASP A 226 7.79 19.07 11.64
CA ASP A 226 7.58 19.15 13.10
C ASP A 226 8.16 17.94 13.85
N TYR A 227 8.23 16.79 13.19
CA TYR A 227 8.74 15.54 13.74
C TYR A 227 10.18 15.23 13.31
N CYS A 228 10.71 15.97 12.33
CA CYS A 228 12.04 15.73 11.76
C CYS A 228 13.17 16.10 12.74
N GLU A 229 13.97 15.11 13.15
CA GLU A 229 15.08 15.32 14.09
C GLU A 229 16.19 16.23 13.54
N PHE A 230 16.38 16.26 12.21
CA PHE A 230 17.39 17.09 11.56
C PHE A 230 17.02 18.56 11.58
N VAL A 231 15.73 18.85 11.43
CA VAL A 231 15.18 20.22 11.47
C VAL A 231 15.36 20.84 12.85
N LYS A 232 15.28 20.05 13.93
CA LYS A 232 15.56 20.50 15.31
C LYS A 232 17.01 20.91 15.53
N LYS A 233 17.95 20.39 14.73
CA LYS A 233 19.41 20.58 14.87
C LYS A 233 19.99 21.63 13.92
N ASP A 234 19.30 21.98 12.84
CA ASP A 234 19.75 22.96 11.83
C ASP A 234 18.69 24.05 11.58
N ARG A 235 18.95 25.28 12.07
CA ARG A 235 18.06 26.44 11.92
C ARG A 235 17.83 26.85 10.46
N LYS A 236 18.81 26.65 9.58
CA LYS A 236 18.67 26.96 8.14
C LYS A 236 17.75 25.94 7.49
N LEU A 237 17.93 24.66 7.81
CA LEU A 237 17.05 23.58 7.36
C LEU A 237 15.62 23.76 7.87
N PHE A 238 15.43 24.16 9.14
CA PHE A 238 14.12 24.47 9.70
C PHE A 238 13.38 25.52 8.87
N ARG A 239 14.03 26.66 8.59
CA ARG A 239 13.41 27.77 7.85
C ARG A 239 12.89 27.34 6.48
N ILE A 240 13.69 26.57 5.73
CA ILE A 240 13.29 26.14 4.39
C ILE A 240 12.23 25.03 4.43
N CYS A 241 12.33 24.07 5.37
CA CYS A 241 11.37 22.99 5.53
C CYS A 241 9.98 23.46 5.95
N VAL A 242 9.86 24.53 6.76
CA VAL A 242 8.56 25.13 7.12
C VAL A 242 7.94 25.91 5.96
N SER A 243 8.78 26.46 5.09
CA SER A 243 8.34 27.40 4.05
C SER A 243 7.99 26.72 2.73
N LEU A 244 8.78 25.74 2.31
CA LEU A 244 8.73 25.18 0.95
C LEU A 244 8.82 23.65 0.96
N PHE A 245 8.10 23.02 0.03
CA PHE A 245 8.27 21.60 -0.26
C PHE A 245 9.54 21.40 -1.10
N PRO A 246 10.40 20.43 -0.78
CA PRO A 246 11.68 20.21 -1.47
C PRO A 246 11.49 19.73 -2.92
N PRO A 247 12.43 20.06 -3.82
CA PRO A 247 12.49 19.45 -5.14
C PRO A 247 12.88 17.97 -5.03
N ARG A 248 12.71 17.24 -6.14
CA ARG A 248 13.17 15.86 -6.27
C ARG A 248 14.70 15.79 -6.22
N ALA A 249 15.25 14.98 -5.30
CA ALA A 249 16.64 14.54 -5.30
C ALA A 249 16.73 13.04 -5.62
N ILE A 250 17.84 12.60 -6.23
CA ILE A 250 18.09 11.18 -6.51
C ILE A 250 19.24 10.71 -5.61
N ILE A 251 18.99 9.66 -4.81
CA ILE A 251 19.98 9.08 -3.90
C ILE A 251 19.97 7.57 -4.06
N ASN A 252 21.07 6.98 -4.53
CA ASN A 252 21.18 5.53 -4.72
C ASN A 252 19.96 4.92 -5.44
N GLN A 253 19.48 5.60 -6.49
CA GLN A 253 18.28 5.25 -7.30
C GLN A 253 16.91 5.51 -6.64
N ASN A 254 16.87 5.93 -5.37
CA ASN A 254 15.64 6.42 -4.75
C ASN A 254 15.38 7.87 -5.18
N GLU A 255 14.11 8.20 -5.40
CA GLU A 255 13.66 9.59 -5.47
C GLU A 255 13.28 10.06 -4.08
N VAL A 256 13.89 11.15 -3.61
CA VAL A 256 13.74 11.64 -2.24
C VAL A 256 13.38 13.12 -2.28
N PHE A 257 12.27 13.48 -1.64
CA PHE A 257 11.82 14.87 -1.53
C PHE A 257 12.21 15.39 -0.14
N CYS A 258 13.48 15.78 0.01
CA CYS A 258 14.02 16.30 1.26
C CYS A 258 15.08 17.38 1.05
N TRP A 259 15.02 18.46 1.82
CA TRP A 259 16.02 19.54 1.80
C TRP A 259 17.40 19.12 2.33
N LEU A 260 17.52 17.96 2.98
CA LEU A 260 18.82 17.38 3.36
C LEU A 260 19.70 17.04 2.15
N TYR A 261 19.07 16.72 1.02
CA TYR A 261 19.74 16.19 -0.17
C TYR A 261 19.50 17.05 -1.41
N SER A 262 18.78 18.16 -1.26
CA SER A 262 18.56 19.12 -2.33
C SER A 262 19.72 20.11 -2.39
N PRO A 263 20.22 20.48 -3.58
CA PRO A 263 21.25 21.50 -3.70
C PRO A 263 20.72 22.81 -3.12
N ARG A 264 21.39 23.31 -2.07
CA ARG A 264 21.12 24.61 -1.47
C ARG A 264 21.55 25.67 -2.49
N LYS A 265 20.60 26.43 -3.05
CA LYS A 265 20.92 27.66 -3.79
C LYS A 265 21.44 28.72 -2.82
#